data_AF-A0A924U4V3-F1
#
_entry.id   AF-A0A924U4V3-F1
#
_cell.length_a   1.000
_cell.length_b   1.000
_cell.length_c   1.000
_cell.angle_alpha   90.00
_cell.angle_beta   90.00
_cell.angle_gamma   90.00
#
_symmetry.space_group_name_H-M   'P 1'
#
loop_
_entity.id
_entity.type
_entity.pdbx_description
1 polymer ?
#
loop_
_entity_poly.entity_id
_entity_poly.type
_entity_poly.pdbx_seq_one_letter_code
_entity_poly.pdbx_strand_id
1 'polypeptide(L)'
;IADFYRLPGTTPHLENTLARDEMITSVTLPAPLGGKHIYRKVRDRASYAFALISVAAVVQPDGRGRFAYGGLAPKPWRVEAAESQADAASIARVTLAGARTSEHNAFKSLLVERTLASVLAEARS
;
A
#
# COMPACT_ATOMS: atom_id res chain seq x y z
N ILE A 1 -11.84 -7.69 1.48
CA ILE A 1 -11.28 -6.47 2.13
C ILE A 1 -11.16 -5.28 1.17
N ALA A 2 -10.87 -5.49 -0.13
CA ALA A 2 -10.75 -4.41 -1.12
C ALA A 2 -11.98 -3.47 -1.17
N ASP A 3 -13.17 -4.06 -0.97
CA ASP A 3 -14.47 -3.36 -1.02
C ASP A 3 -14.96 -2.89 0.36
N PHE A 4 -14.24 -3.20 1.43
CA PHE A 4 -14.73 -2.91 2.78
C PHE A 4 -14.72 -1.41 3.10
N TYR A 5 -13.65 -0.71 2.72
CA TYR A 5 -13.48 0.72 2.96
C TYR A 5 -14.01 1.56 1.80
N ARG A 6 -14.75 2.62 2.14
CA ARG A 6 -15.31 3.58 1.18
C ARG A 6 -14.31 4.72 0.93
N LEU A 7 -14.33 5.25 -0.29
CA LEU A 7 -13.66 6.52 -0.58
C LEU A 7 -14.55 7.68 -0.10
N PRO A 8 -13.97 8.81 0.34
CA PRO A 8 -14.73 9.86 1.02
C PRO A 8 -15.86 10.47 0.17
N GLY A 9 -15.64 10.66 -1.14
CA GLY A 9 -16.64 11.26 -2.04
C GLY A 9 -17.25 12.53 -1.45
N THR A 10 -18.59 12.60 -1.45
CA THR A 10 -19.36 13.65 -0.76
C THR A 10 -19.87 13.22 0.63
N THR A 11 -19.56 12.00 1.09
CA THR A 11 -20.04 11.42 2.36
C THR A 11 -18.88 10.88 3.21
N PRO A 12 -17.90 11.72 3.59
CA PRO A 12 -16.67 11.27 4.26
C PRO A 12 -16.88 10.66 5.65
N HIS A 13 -18.05 10.91 6.27
CA HIS A 13 -18.44 10.28 7.54
C HIS A 13 -18.83 8.80 7.39
N LEU A 14 -18.96 8.29 6.15
CA LEU A 14 -19.19 6.88 5.85
C LEU A 14 -17.88 6.21 5.44
N GLU A 15 -17.22 5.53 6.37
CA GLU A 15 -15.86 5.05 6.19
C GLU A 15 -15.76 3.61 5.66
N ASN A 16 -16.75 2.77 5.97
CA ASN A 16 -16.76 1.35 5.64
C ASN A 16 -18.17 0.87 5.22
N THR A 17 -18.28 -0.38 4.80
CA THR A 17 -19.51 -0.96 4.25
C THR A 17 -20.46 -1.58 5.27
N LEU A 18 -20.10 -1.59 6.56
CA LEU A 18 -20.93 -2.22 7.60
C LEU A 18 -22.32 -1.61 7.69
N ALA A 19 -23.33 -2.46 7.82
CA ALA A 19 -24.66 -2.04 8.25
C ALA A 19 -24.68 -1.74 9.77
N ARG A 20 -25.73 -1.07 10.23
CA ARG A 20 -25.86 -0.65 11.65
C ARG A 20 -25.89 -1.84 12.62
N ASP A 21 -26.39 -2.97 12.16
CA ASP A 21 -26.60 -4.22 12.89
C ASP A 21 -25.59 -5.32 12.51
N GLU A 22 -24.55 -4.99 11.77
CA GLU A 22 -23.50 -5.92 11.38
C GLU A 22 -22.31 -5.88 12.36
N MET A 23 -21.77 -7.06 12.68
CA MET A 23 -20.60 -7.21 13.55
C MET A 23 -19.52 -8.04 12.85
N ILE A 24 -18.28 -7.55 12.84
CA ILE A 24 -17.14 -8.31 12.32
C ILE A 24 -16.82 -9.43 13.32
N THR A 25 -16.96 -10.68 12.89
CA THR A 25 -16.66 -11.86 13.71
C THR A 25 -15.34 -12.52 13.37
N SER A 26 -14.87 -12.37 12.13
CA SER A 26 -13.62 -12.98 11.66
C SER A 26 -13.07 -12.31 10.39
N VAL A 27 -11.80 -12.59 10.10
CA VAL A 27 -11.16 -12.30 8.82
C VAL A 27 -10.52 -13.59 8.32
N THR A 28 -10.90 -14.05 7.13
CA THR A 28 -10.33 -15.23 6.51
C THR A 28 -9.29 -14.83 5.47
N LEU A 29 -8.10 -15.43 5.54
CA LEU A 29 -7.05 -15.27 4.55
C LEU A 29 -7.05 -16.48 3.60
N PRO A 30 -6.67 -16.28 2.32
CA PRO A 30 -6.42 -17.40 1.42
C PRO A 30 -5.17 -18.19 1.86
N ALA A 31 -4.88 -19.28 1.16
CA ALA A 31 -3.67 -20.07 1.39
C ALA A 31 -2.39 -19.20 1.31
N PRO A 32 -1.31 -19.56 2.05
CA PRO A 32 -0.06 -18.83 2.01
C PRO A 32 0.50 -18.69 0.58
N LEU A 33 1.02 -17.51 0.27
CA LEU A 33 1.54 -17.19 -1.07
C LEU A 33 2.99 -17.65 -1.31
N GLY A 34 3.69 -18.09 -0.27
CA GLY A 34 5.15 -18.25 -0.31
C GLY A 34 5.86 -16.91 -0.56
N GLY A 35 7.09 -16.97 -1.09
CA GLY A 35 7.91 -15.81 -1.41
C GLY A 35 8.48 -15.08 -0.19
N LYS A 36 9.13 -13.94 -0.43
CA LYS A 36 9.71 -13.07 0.60
C LYS A 36 8.71 -11.97 0.97
N HIS A 37 8.38 -11.89 2.26
CA HIS A 37 7.39 -10.96 2.83
C HIS A 37 8.13 -9.80 3.49
N ILE A 38 7.80 -8.57 3.10
CA ILE A 38 8.43 -7.35 3.61
C ILE A 38 7.34 -6.33 3.97
N TYR A 39 7.44 -5.73 5.15
CA TYR A 39 6.65 -4.57 5.52
C TYR A 39 7.57 -3.41 5.90
N ARG A 40 7.72 -2.44 4.99
CA ARG A 40 8.57 -1.27 5.22
C ARG A 40 7.72 -0.08 5.60
N LYS A 41 7.95 0.45 6.80
CA LYS A 41 7.25 1.63 7.35
C LYS A 41 8.21 2.80 7.49
N VAL A 42 8.02 3.86 6.71
CA VAL A 42 8.78 5.10 6.83
C VAL A 42 8.04 6.06 7.77
N ARG A 43 8.76 6.67 8.71
CA ARG A 43 8.24 7.52 9.78
C ARG A 43 9.33 8.46 10.28
N ASP A 44 8.93 9.60 10.83
CA ASP A 44 9.86 10.65 11.30
C ASP A 44 10.72 10.21 12.48
N ARG A 45 10.20 9.30 13.32
CA ARG A 45 10.91 8.78 14.49
C ARG A 45 10.92 7.26 14.52
N ALA A 46 11.95 6.70 15.15
CA ALA A 46 12.28 5.28 15.07
C ALA A 46 11.17 4.32 15.52
N SER A 47 10.29 4.72 16.45
CA SER A 47 9.15 3.91 16.91
C SER A 47 7.99 4.79 17.41
N TYR A 48 6.84 4.17 17.70
CA TYR A 48 5.62 4.85 18.17
C TYR A 48 5.22 6.02 17.25
N ALA A 49 5.08 5.76 15.96
CA ALA A 49 4.58 6.75 15.01
C ALA A 49 3.80 6.05 13.89
N PHE A 50 2.82 6.77 13.32
CA PHE A 50 2.15 6.34 12.10
C PHE A 50 3.12 6.39 10.91
N ALA A 51 2.69 5.80 9.79
CA ALA A 51 3.48 5.80 8.58
C ALA A 51 3.34 7.15 7.87
N LEU A 52 4.44 7.78 7.48
CA LEU A 52 4.39 8.77 6.41
C LEU A 52 3.92 8.07 5.13
N ILE A 53 4.57 6.95 4.82
CA ILE A 53 4.16 5.93 3.86
C ILE A 53 4.59 4.55 4.38
N SER A 54 3.92 3.50 3.91
CA SER A 54 4.38 2.12 4.12
C SER A 54 4.17 1.29 2.87
N VAL A 55 5.03 0.29 2.65
CA VAL A 55 4.95 -0.69 1.56
C VAL A 55 4.88 -2.07 2.18
N ALA A 56 3.76 -2.76 1.96
CA ALA A 56 3.63 -4.20 2.16
C ALA A 56 3.94 -4.89 0.82
N ALA A 57 4.88 -5.84 0.83
CA ALA A 57 5.31 -6.55 -0.36
C ALA A 57 5.39 -8.06 -0.12
N VAL A 58 4.97 -8.84 -1.12
CA VAL A 58 5.30 -10.25 -1.24
C VAL A 58 5.97 -10.44 -2.59
N VAL A 59 7.25 -10.81 -2.59
CA VAL A 59 8.05 -10.96 -3.82
C VAL A 59 8.42 -12.43 -4.03
N GLN A 60 8.16 -12.94 -5.22
CA GLN A 60 8.42 -14.32 -5.63
C GLN A 60 9.87 -14.49 -6.12
N PRO A 61 10.40 -15.73 -6.17
CA PRO A 61 11.76 -15.99 -6.65
C PRO A 61 12.03 -15.51 -8.09
N ASP A 62 11.00 -15.44 -8.92
CA ASP A 62 11.08 -14.91 -10.29
C ASP A 62 11.03 -13.37 -10.37
N GLY A 63 11.02 -12.69 -9.22
CA GLY A 63 11.00 -11.23 -9.11
C GLY A 63 9.62 -10.59 -9.17
N ARG A 64 8.55 -11.34 -9.49
CA ARG A 64 7.19 -10.79 -9.48
C ARG A 64 6.75 -10.48 -8.06
N GLY A 65 6.11 -9.32 -7.86
CA GLY A 65 5.71 -8.86 -6.53
C GLY A 65 4.25 -8.43 -6.46
N ARG A 66 3.64 -8.61 -5.29
CA ARG A 66 2.36 -7.99 -4.93
C ARG A 66 2.62 -6.87 -3.93
N PHE A 67 1.98 -5.71 -4.14
CA PHE A 67 2.26 -4.52 -3.35
C PHE A 67 0.97 -3.88 -2.83
N ALA A 68 1.00 -3.43 -1.57
CA ALA A 68 -0.02 -2.57 -1.00
C ALA A 68 0.63 -1.46 -0.19
N TYR A 69 -0.02 -0.30 -0.15
CA TYR A 69 0.55 0.92 0.40
C TYR A 69 -0.33 1.51 1.50
N GLY A 70 0.31 1.95 2.59
CA GLY A 70 -0.34 2.73 3.65
C GLY A 70 0.16 4.17 3.67
N GLY A 71 -0.66 5.09 4.19
CA GLY A 71 -0.29 6.52 4.29
C GLY A 71 -0.40 7.30 2.97
N LEU A 72 -0.89 6.67 1.89
CA LEU A 72 -1.08 7.32 0.58
C LEU A 72 -2.53 7.72 0.30
N ALA A 73 -3.50 6.97 0.85
CA ALA A 73 -4.91 7.10 0.52
C ALA A 73 -5.79 6.84 1.77
N PRO A 74 -7.10 7.16 1.72
CA PRO A 74 -8.04 6.90 2.83
C PRO A 74 -8.20 5.42 3.20
N LYS A 75 -7.74 4.49 2.35
CA LYS A 75 -7.72 3.04 2.59
C LYS A 75 -6.39 2.44 2.12
N PRO A 76 -6.04 1.19 2.50
CA PRO A 76 -4.90 0.50 1.93
C PRO A 76 -4.97 0.55 0.40
N TRP A 77 -3.92 1.07 -0.23
CA TRP A 77 -3.89 1.31 -1.66
C TRP A 77 -3.20 0.14 -2.35
N ARG A 78 -3.85 -0.52 -3.29
CA ARG A 78 -3.27 -1.56 -4.15
C ARG A 78 -3.71 -1.30 -5.58
N VAL A 79 -2.78 -1.44 -6.51
CA VAL A 79 -3.03 -1.28 -7.95
C VAL A 79 -2.46 -2.51 -8.64
N GLU A 80 -3.32 -3.47 -8.96
CA GLU A 80 -2.93 -4.76 -9.57
C GLU A 80 -2.12 -4.55 -10.86
N ALA A 81 -2.46 -3.54 -11.67
CA ALA A 81 -1.72 -3.21 -12.89
C ALA A 81 -0.27 -2.77 -12.64
N ALA A 82 0.07 -2.29 -11.44
CA ALA A 82 1.44 -1.94 -11.08
C ALA A 82 2.30 -3.19 -10.81
N GLU A 83 1.69 -4.33 -10.47
CA GLU A 83 2.38 -5.57 -10.13
C GLU A 83 3.02 -6.26 -11.36
N SER A 84 2.63 -5.87 -12.57
CA SER A 84 3.24 -6.35 -13.82
C SER A 84 4.49 -5.58 -14.24
N GLN A 85 4.87 -4.52 -13.50
CA GLN A 85 6.01 -3.67 -13.84
C GLN A 85 7.30 -4.26 -13.27
N ALA A 86 8.42 -4.05 -13.99
CA ALA A 86 9.69 -4.71 -13.68
C ALA A 86 10.55 -3.98 -12.62
N ASP A 87 10.39 -2.67 -12.48
CA ASP A 87 11.24 -1.81 -11.66
C ASP A 87 10.45 -0.86 -10.75
N ALA A 88 11.11 -0.34 -9.72
CA ALA A 88 10.49 0.51 -8.71
C ALA A 88 9.86 1.79 -9.28
N ALA A 89 10.50 2.42 -10.27
CA ALA A 89 10.00 3.66 -10.87
C ALA A 89 8.73 3.40 -11.68
N SER A 90 8.72 2.33 -12.47
CA SER A 90 7.54 1.90 -13.22
C SER A 90 6.38 1.50 -12.29
N ILE A 91 6.65 0.74 -11.22
CA ILE A 91 5.64 0.38 -10.21
C ILE A 91 5.08 1.64 -9.54
N ALA A 92 5.94 2.57 -9.10
CA ALA A 92 5.52 3.81 -8.44
C ALA A 92 4.69 4.69 -9.37
N ARG A 93 5.11 4.85 -10.63
CA ARG A 93 4.39 5.63 -11.65
C ARG A 93 2.98 5.10 -11.88
N VAL A 94 2.81 3.78 -12.02
CA VAL A 94 1.48 3.17 -12.22
C VAL A 94 0.64 3.27 -10.94
N THR A 95 1.25 3.04 -9.77
CA THR A 95 0.56 3.14 -8.47
C THR A 95 0.02 4.54 -8.19
N LEU A 96 0.78 5.57 -8.55
CA LEU A 96 0.49 6.97 -8.30
C LEU A 96 -0.21 7.66 -9.49
N ALA A 97 -0.64 6.89 -10.49
CA ALA A 97 -1.38 7.45 -11.62
C ALA A 97 -2.65 8.16 -11.12
N GLY A 98 -2.77 9.46 -11.42
CA GLY A 98 -3.88 10.30 -10.97
C GLY A 98 -3.78 10.78 -9.51
N ALA A 99 -2.66 10.55 -8.82
CA ALA A 99 -2.44 11.08 -7.48
C ALA A 99 -2.50 12.61 -7.48
N ARG A 100 -3.19 13.15 -6.46
CA ARG A 100 -3.27 14.60 -6.20
C ARG A 100 -2.61 14.87 -4.87
N THR A 101 -1.52 15.66 -4.90
CA THR A 101 -0.79 16.08 -3.72
C THR A 101 -1.09 17.54 -3.39
N SER A 102 -0.92 17.91 -2.13
CA SER A 102 -0.74 19.30 -1.71
C SER A 102 0.75 19.62 -1.60
N GLU A 103 1.07 20.88 -1.39
CA GLU A 103 2.45 21.33 -1.12
C GLU A 103 3.10 20.53 0.02
N HIS A 104 2.37 20.32 1.12
CA HIS A 104 2.89 19.68 2.32
C HIS A 104 3.06 18.15 2.22
N ASN A 105 2.54 17.49 1.19
CA ASN A 105 2.66 16.05 1.03
C ASN A 105 3.26 15.62 -0.32
N ALA A 106 3.70 16.56 -1.15
CA ALA A 106 4.34 16.30 -2.44
C ALA A 106 5.56 15.37 -2.32
N PHE A 107 6.28 15.42 -1.18
CA PHE A 107 7.42 14.53 -0.91
C PHE A 107 7.07 13.04 -0.94
N LYS A 108 5.80 12.67 -0.71
CA LYS A 108 5.38 11.26 -0.63
C LYS A 108 5.56 10.53 -1.96
N SER A 109 5.40 11.21 -3.10
CA SER A 109 5.56 10.58 -4.42
C SER A 109 6.98 10.02 -4.61
N LEU A 110 8.00 10.84 -4.33
CA LEU A 110 9.39 10.40 -4.37
C LEU A 110 9.68 9.35 -3.28
N LEU A 111 9.08 9.51 -2.10
CA LEU A 111 9.30 8.58 -0.99
C LEU A 111 8.77 7.17 -1.31
N VAL A 112 7.64 7.05 -2.01
CA VAL A 112 7.08 5.77 -2.47
C VAL A 112 8.06 5.06 -3.39
N GLU A 113 8.57 5.75 -4.42
CA GLU A 113 9.52 5.17 -5.38
C GLU A 113 10.80 4.69 -4.69
N ARG A 114 11.41 5.54 -3.85
CA ARG A 114 12.65 5.18 -3.13
C ARG A 114 12.44 4.04 -2.15
N THR A 115 11.28 3.98 -1.51
CA THR A 115 10.94 2.89 -0.59
C THR A 115 10.72 1.58 -1.35
N LEU A 116 10.05 1.62 -2.50
CA LEU A 116 9.91 0.47 -3.39
C LEU A 116 11.28 -0.04 -3.87
N ALA A 117 12.17 0.85 -4.30
CA ALA A 117 13.53 0.48 -4.70
C ALA A 117 14.27 -0.25 -3.58
N SER A 118 14.17 0.25 -2.34
CA SER A 118 14.78 -0.38 -1.18
C SER A 118 14.15 -1.73 -0.83
N VAL A 119 12.82 -1.87 -0.93
CA VAL A 119 12.11 -3.14 -0.70
C VAL A 119 12.48 -4.19 -1.76
N LEU A 120 12.56 -3.81 -3.03
CA LEU A 120 12.94 -4.72 -4.10
C LEU A 120 14.42 -5.12 -4.02
N ALA A 121 15.30 -4.22 -3.57
CA ALA A 121 16.69 -4.56 -3.31
C ALA A 121 16.82 -5.56 -2.16
N GLU A 122 16.10 -5.34 -1.06
CA GLU A 122 16.03 -6.31 0.05
C GLU A 122 15.43 -7.64 -0.41
N ALA A 123 14.43 -7.64 -1.29
CA ALA A 123 13.83 -8.88 -1.76
C ALA A 123 14.80 -9.79 -2.54
N ARG A 124 15.84 -9.22 -3.17
CA ARG A 124 16.83 -9.94 -3.97
C ARG A 124 18.03 -10.49 -3.19
N SER A 125 18.24 -10.04 -1.95
CA SER A 125 19.28 -10.56 -1.04
C SER A 125 18.81 -11.79 -0.31
#